data_AF-A0A3D4T1Z7-F1
#
_entry.id   AF-A0A3D4T1Z7-F1
#
_cell.length_a   1.000
_cell.length_b   1.000
_cell.length_c   1.000
_cell.angle_alpha   90.00
_cell.angle_beta   90.00
_cell.angle_gamma   90.00
#
_symmetry.space_group_name_H-M   'P 1'
#
loop_
_entity.id
_entity.type
_entity.pdbx_description
1 polymer ?
#
loop_
_entity_poly.entity_id
_entity_poly.type
_entity_poly.pdbx_seq_one_letter_code
_entity_poly.pdbx_strand_id
1 'polypeptide(L)'
;MLSDVIDLLADPVDGSPLHAGDVSEGGDWRTLVSDSGHSYDVARQGYVTLAGGAGLRYSGDDAEMISARETFLSGGHFAPFVEAVSENVADVLDDAGVADDA
;
A
#
# COMPACT_ATOMS: atom_id res chain seq x y z
N MET A 1 3.15 1.08 9.06
CA MET A 1 3.13 -0.39 8.83
C MET A 1 1.69 -0.80 8.54
N LEU A 2 1.43 -2.04 8.06
CA LEU A 2 0.05 -2.47 7.73
C LEU A 2 -0.91 -2.34 8.91
N SER A 3 -0.40 -2.45 10.13
CA SER A 3 -1.12 -2.20 11.39
C SER A 3 -1.70 -0.80 11.51
N ASP A 4 -1.05 0.19 10.92
CA ASP A 4 -1.36 1.61 11.14
C ASP A 4 -2.46 2.10 10.18
N VAL A 5 -2.85 1.27 9.21
CA VAL A 5 -3.80 1.63 8.16
C VAL A 5 -4.91 0.59 7.96
N ILE A 6 -4.92 -0.50 8.73
CA ILE A 6 -5.85 -1.62 8.51
C ILE A 6 -7.31 -1.20 8.61
N ASP A 7 -7.60 -0.25 9.48
CA ASP A 7 -8.91 0.35 9.71
C ASP A 7 -9.38 1.24 8.55
N LEU A 8 -8.47 1.60 7.65
CA LEU A 8 -8.76 2.30 6.40
C LEU A 8 -9.00 1.35 5.22
N LEU A 9 -8.75 0.05 5.39
CA LEU A 9 -8.87 -0.95 4.32
C LEU A 9 -10.25 -1.61 4.31
N ALA A 10 -10.73 -1.90 3.11
CA ALA A 10 -11.99 -2.60 2.86
C ALA A 10 -11.79 -3.74 1.87
N ASP A 11 -12.65 -4.76 2.00
CA ASP A 11 -12.72 -5.90 1.12
C ASP A 11 -13.04 -5.44 -0.33
N PRO A 12 -12.20 -5.76 -1.33
CA PRO A 12 -12.43 -5.37 -2.72
C PRO A 12 -13.66 -6.03 -3.37
N VAL A 13 -14.23 -7.06 -2.76
CA VAL A 13 -15.41 -7.80 -3.26
C VAL A 13 -16.71 -7.17 -2.78
N ASP A 14 -16.79 -6.79 -1.51
CA ASP A 14 -18.05 -6.35 -0.88
C ASP A 14 -17.95 -5.08 -0.02
N GLY A 15 -16.75 -4.52 0.14
CA GLY A 15 -16.52 -3.28 0.88
C GLY A 15 -16.60 -3.41 2.40
N SER A 16 -16.70 -4.62 2.95
CA SER A 16 -16.66 -4.82 4.40
C SER A 16 -15.26 -4.50 4.97
N PRO A 17 -15.14 -4.07 6.24
CA PRO A 17 -13.85 -3.77 6.84
C PRO A 17 -12.90 -4.98 6.84
N LEU A 18 -11.60 -4.72 6.73
CA LEU A 18 -10.58 -5.75 6.89
C LEU A 18 -10.00 -5.75 8.31
N HIS A 19 -9.71 -6.96 8.80
CA HIS A 19 -9.15 -7.21 10.11
C HIS A 19 -7.97 -8.19 10.03
N ALA A 20 -7.10 -8.19 11.04
CA ALA A 20 -6.05 -9.20 11.14
C ALA A 20 -6.67 -10.60 11.33
N GLY A 21 -6.23 -11.56 10.52
CA GLY A 21 -6.60 -12.98 10.63
C GLY A 21 -5.55 -13.79 11.39
N ASP A 22 -4.88 -14.73 10.71
CA ASP A 22 -3.77 -15.49 11.31
C ASP A 22 -2.58 -14.59 11.63
N VAL A 23 -1.94 -14.83 12.77
CA VAL A 23 -0.79 -14.09 13.27
C VAL A 23 0.31 -15.08 13.61
N SER A 24 1.54 -14.77 13.18
CA SER A 24 2.70 -15.60 13.46
C SER A 24 3.07 -15.59 14.95
N GLU A 25 3.86 -16.57 15.38
CA GLU A 25 4.41 -16.58 16.75
C GLU A 25 5.25 -15.33 17.08
N GLY A 26 5.75 -14.63 16.05
CA GLY A 26 6.48 -13.37 16.17
C GLY A 26 5.61 -12.11 16.19
N GLY A 27 4.29 -12.24 16.06
CA GLY A 27 3.35 -11.11 16.04
C GLY A 27 3.04 -10.56 14.64
N ASP A 28 3.69 -11.07 13.59
CA ASP A 28 3.44 -10.64 12.21
C ASP A 28 2.13 -11.20 11.68
N TRP A 29 1.29 -10.36 11.08
CA TRP A 29 0.07 -10.80 10.43
C TRP A 29 0.38 -11.62 9.19
N ARG A 30 -0.30 -12.75 9.03
CA ARG A 30 -0.18 -13.64 7.87
C ARG A 30 -1.35 -13.51 6.91
N THR A 31 -2.51 -13.13 7.41
CA THR A 31 -3.70 -12.90 6.58
C THR A 31 -4.47 -11.68 7.05
N LEU A 32 -5.15 -11.01 6.12
CA LEU A 32 -6.27 -10.13 6.43
C LEU A 32 -7.58 -10.85 6.11
N VAL A 33 -8.60 -10.63 6.92
CA VAL A 33 -9.93 -11.22 6.75
C VAL A 33 -11.01 -10.15 6.79
N SER A 34 -12.06 -10.33 6.00
CA SER A 34 -13.24 -9.48 6.03
C SER A 34 -14.36 -10.08 6.89
N ASP A 35 -15.31 -9.25 7.32
CA ASP A 35 -16.49 -9.71 8.08
C ASP A 35 -17.36 -10.71 7.31
N SER A 36 -17.30 -10.69 5.98
CA SER A 36 -17.99 -11.63 5.09
C SER A 36 -17.22 -12.95 4.88
N GLY A 37 -15.98 -13.04 5.37
CA GLY A 37 -15.17 -14.25 5.39
C GLY A 37 -14.19 -14.41 4.22
N HIS A 38 -13.95 -13.37 3.41
CA HIS A 38 -12.85 -13.40 2.44
C HIS A 38 -11.51 -13.24 3.16
N SER A 39 -10.45 -13.86 2.63
CA SER A 39 -9.12 -13.87 3.24
C SER A 39 -8.05 -13.54 2.20
N TYR A 40 -7.06 -12.75 2.61
CA TYR A 40 -5.97 -12.26 1.77
C TYR A 40 -4.63 -12.52 2.47
N ASP A 41 -3.70 -13.16 1.79
CA ASP A 41 -2.38 -13.43 2.34
C ASP A 41 -1.54 -12.15 2.42
N VAL A 42 -0.86 -11.97 3.56
CA VAL A 42 0.19 -10.97 3.74
C VAL A 42 1.50 -11.59 3.25
N ALA A 43 2.10 -10.99 2.23
CA ALA A 43 3.37 -11.42 1.70
C ALA A 43 4.48 -11.23 2.73
N ARG A 44 5.58 -11.99 2.62
CA ARG A 44 6.74 -11.90 3.51
C ARG A 44 7.37 -10.50 3.56
N GLN A 45 7.15 -9.69 2.52
CA GLN A 45 7.61 -8.30 2.41
C GLN A 45 6.67 -7.29 3.10
N GLY A 46 5.54 -7.74 3.67
CA GLY A 46 4.61 -6.94 4.44
C GLY A 46 3.45 -6.33 3.65
N TYR A 47 3.35 -6.57 2.34
CA TYR A 47 2.23 -6.10 1.52
C TYR A 47 1.12 -7.14 1.40
N VAL A 48 -0.11 -6.69 1.14
CA VAL A 48 -1.28 -7.52 0.86
C VAL A 48 -1.79 -7.19 -0.55
N THR A 49 -2.16 -8.21 -1.33
CA THR A 49 -2.75 -8.01 -2.66
C THR A 49 -4.27 -7.98 -2.56
N LEU A 50 -4.87 -6.80 -2.73
CA LEU A 50 -6.33 -6.60 -2.75
C LEU A 50 -6.89 -6.46 -4.19
N ALA A 51 -6.35 -7.23 -5.12
CA ALA A 51 -6.86 -7.31 -6.49
C ALA A 51 -7.76 -8.55 -6.66
N GLY A 52 -8.93 -8.39 -7.28
CA GLY A 52 -9.84 -9.51 -7.55
C GLY A 52 -9.21 -10.64 -8.40
N GLY A 53 -9.68 -11.87 -8.19
CA GLY A 53 -9.04 -13.15 -8.57
C GLY A 53 -8.71 -13.42 -10.05
N ALA A 54 -8.84 -12.47 -10.97
CA ALA A 54 -8.33 -12.60 -12.33
C ALA A 54 -6.82 -12.31 -12.45
N GLY A 55 -6.20 -11.80 -11.38
CA GLY A 55 -4.83 -11.32 -11.40
C GLY A 55 -4.69 -10.04 -12.21
N LEU A 56 -3.63 -9.28 -11.92
CA LEU A 56 -3.27 -8.09 -12.68
C LEU A 56 -2.68 -8.54 -14.03
N ARG A 57 -3.54 -8.74 -15.04
CA ARG A 57 -3.12 -9.03 -16.42
C ARG A 57 -2.69 -7.74 -17.10
N TYR A 58 -1.60 -7.14 -16.62
CA TYR A 58 -0.98 -6.02 -17.31
C TYR A 58 0.08 -6.51 -18.28
N SER A 59 0.07 -5.96 -19.49
CA SER A 59 1.21 -6.00 -20.40
C SER A 59 2.05 -4.75 -20.16
N GLY A 60 3.26 -4.91 -19.63
CA GLY A 60 4.14 -3.83 -19.21
C GLY A 60 4.62 -4.03 -17.77
N ASP A 61 5.61 -3.25 -17.35
CA ASP A 61 6.22 -3.31 -16.01
C ASP A 61 6.81 -4.69 -15.67
N ASP A 62 7.49 -5.30 -16.65
CA ASP A 62 8.36 -6.43 -16.37
C ASP A 62 9.58 -6.00 -15.51
N ALA A 63 10.35 -6.99 -15.05
CA ALA A 63 11.48 -6.73 -14.17
C ALA A 63 12.55 -5.81 -14.80
N GLU A 64 12.71 -5.85 -16.13
CA GLU A 64 13.66 -4.99 -16.84
C GLU A 64 13.17 -3.55 -16.86
N MET A 65 11.89 -3.34 -17.16
CA MET A 65 11.26 -2.02 -17.11
C MET A 65 11.24 -1.43 -15.71
N ILE A 66 11.02 -2.25 -14.67
CA ILE A 66 11.10 -1.82 -13.27
C ILE A 66 12.52 -1.35 -12.95
N SER A 67 13.55 -2.11 -13.34
CA SER A 67 14.96 -1.73 -13.12
C SER A 67 15.34 -0.45 -13.88
N ALA A 68 14.87 -0.30 -15.12
CA ALA A 68 15.08 0.91 -15.90
C ALA A 68 14.41 2.13 -15.25
N ARG A 69 13.19 1.96 -14.71
CA ARG A 69 12.47 3.00 -13.97
C ARG A 69 13.23 3.40 -12.71
N GLU A 70 13.72 2.44 -11.93
CA GLU A 70 14.51 2.70 -10.73
C GLU A 70 15.78 3.49 -11.07
N THR A 71 16.52 3.06 -12.09
CA THR A 71 17.73 3.75 -12.57
C THR A 71 17.42 5.20 -12.95
N PHE A 72 16.38 5.43 -13.74
CA PHE A 72 15.97 6.78 -14.15
C PHE A 72 15.58 7.66 -12.95
N LEU A 73 14.74 7.14 -12.05
CA LEU A 73 14.26 7.89 -10.89
C LEU A 73 15.40 8.23 -9.91
N SER A 74 16.35 7.32 -9.72
CA SER A 74 17.55 7.56 -8.89
C SER A 74 18.45 8.67 -9.44
N GLY A 75 18.35 8.99 -10.74
CA GLY A 75 19.03 10.11 -11.38
C GLY A 75 18.46 11.48 -11.01
N GLY A 76 17.37 11.54 -10.24
CA GLY A 76 16.75 12.79 -9.79
C GLY A 76 15.99 13.53 -10.90
N HIS A 77 15.79 12.92 -12.07
CA HIS A 77 15.12 13.56 -13.20
C HIS A 77 13.69 14.02 -12.87
N PHE A 78 13.02 13.34 -11.93
CA PHE A 78 11.69 13.68 -11.44
C PHE A 78 11.70 14.39 -10.08
N ALA A 79 12.87 14.72 -9.51
CA ALA A 79 12.96 15.40 -8.22
C ALA A 79 12.12 16.69 -8.16
N PRO A 80 12.13 17.60 -9.16
CA PRO A 80 11.33 18.82 -9.09
C PRO A 80 9.81 18.55 -9.02
N PHE A 81 9.35 17.48 -9.68
CA PHE A 81 7.94 17.08 -9.63
C PHE A 81 7.59 16.45 -8.27
N VAL A 82 8.46 15.58 -7.75
CA VAL A 82 8.27 14.93 -6.44
C VAL A 82 8.26 15.97 -5.32
N GLU A 83 9.19 16.91 -5.35
CA GLU A 83 9.28 18.03 -4.39
C GLU A 83 8.01 18.88 -4.42
N ALA A 84 7.59 19.35 -5.60
CA ALA A 84 6.39 20.17 -5.72
C ALA A 84 5.14 19.47 -5.17
N VAL A 85 4.94 18.18 -5.47
CA VAL A 85 3.78 17.44 -4.95
C VAL A 85 3.88 17.24 -3.43
N SER A 86 5.06 16.88 -2.93
CA SER A 86 5.26 16.60 -1.50
C SER A 86 5.12 17.84 -0.64
N GLU A 87 5.67 18.98 -1.09
CA GLU A 87 5.53 20.28 -0.43
C GLU A 87 4.07 20.74 -0.39
N ASN A 88 3.33 20.62 -1.50
CA ASN A 88 1.91 20.99 -1.50
C ASN A 88 1.08 20.11 -0.55
N VAL A 89 1.39 18.82 -0.43
CA VAL A 89 0.71 17.95 0.54
C VAL A 89 1.06 18.36 1.97
N ALA A 90 2.33 18.67 2.25
CA ALA A 90 2.76 19.15 3.57
C ALA A 90 2.04 20.45 3.96
N ASP A 91 2.00 21.43 3.06
CA ASP A 91 1.30 22.71 3.28
C ASP A 91 -0.19 22.49 3.61
N VAL A 92 -0.85 21.57 2.91
CA VAL A 92 -2.27 21.25 3.17
C VAL A 92 -2.48 20.58 4.52
N LEU A 93 -1.56 19.71 4.95
CA LEU A 93 -1.64 19.06 6.26
C LEU A 93 -1.39 20.06 7.40
N ASP A 94 -0.42 20.97 7.22
CA ASP A 94 -0.12 22.06 8.15
C ASP A 94 -1.32 23.01 8.31
N ASP A 95 -1.92 23.43 7.20
CA ASP A 95 -3.12 24.28 7.20
C ASP A 95 -4.32 23.61 7.87
N ALA A 96 -4.45 22.29 7.74
CA ALA A 96 -5.48 21.50 8.39
C ALA A 96 -5.16 21.19 9.86
N GLY A 97 -3.95 21.49 10.35
CA GLY A 97 -3.50 21.19 11.70
C GLY A 97 -3.43 19.69 12.00
N VAL A 98 -3.13 18.87 10.99
CA VAL A 98 -2.89 17.43 11.16
C VAL A 98 -1.52 17.24 11.81
N ALA A 99 -1.44 16.42 12.85
CA ALA A 99 -0.16 16.15 13.51
C ALA A 99 0.73 15.23 12.65
N ASP A 100 2.04 15.41 12.73
CA ASP A 100 3.04 14.61 11.98
C ASP A 100 3.02 13.10 12.31
N ASP A 101 2.37 12.73 13.42
CA ASP A 101 2.26 11.37 13.94
C ASP A 101 0.86 10.75 13.78
N ALA A 102 -0.01 11.37 12.96
CA ALA A 102 -1.35 10.88 12.63
C ALA A 102 -1.34 9.59 11.79
#